data_AF-A0A957HTH0-F1
#
_entry.id   AF-A0A957HTH0-F1
#
_cell.length_a   1.000
_cell.length_b   1.000
_cell.length_c   1.000
_cell.angle_alpha   90.00
_cell.angle_beta   90.00
_cell.angle_gamma   90.00
#
_symmetry.space_group_name_H-M   'P 1'
#
loop_
_entity.id
_entity.type
_entity.pdbx_description
1 polymer ?
#
loop_
_entity_poly.entity_id
_entity_poly.type
_entity_poly.pdbx_seq_one_letter_code
_entity_poly.pdbx_strand_id
1 'polypeptide(L)'
;ALAHEIEQARQLLPDVTISKEARGLGLRLIQEMEIDSSRAEITLFEAARAHAAADERKEVLQQDIEAVAMLSLRQRQSAFITQFFQEQKSEDEVIQTHLQKQQKKHDL
;
A
#
# COMPACT_ATOMS: atom_id res chain seq x y z
N ALA A 1 11.15 -24.19 21.81
CA ALA A 1 10.21 -23.10 22.11
C ALA A 1 10.03 -22.25 20.87
N LEU A 2 10.89 -21.24 20.61
CA LEU A 2 10.73 -20.31 19.48
C LEU A 2 10.51 -20.94 18.09
N ALA A 3 11.28 -21.96 17.70
CA ALA A 3 11.10 -22.60 16.40
C ALA A 3 9.72 -23.27 16.25
N HIS A 4 9.13 -23.73 17.35
CA HIS A 4 7.79 -24.32 17.35
C HIS A 4 6.72 -23.24 17.21
N GLU A 5 6.85 -22.12 17.94
CA GLU A 5 5.96 -20.96 17.82
C GLU A 5 5.93 -20.41 16.38
N ILE A 6 7.10 -20.29 15.75
CA ILE A 6 7.20 -19.86 14.35
C ILE A 6 6.50 -20.86 13.41
N GLU A 7 6.68 -22.16 13.62
CA GLU A 7 6.03 -23.18 12.78
C GLU A 7 4.50 -23.14 12.93
N GLN A 8 4.00 -22.96 14.15
CA GLN A 8 2.56 -22.78 14.41
C GLN A 8 2.00 -21.53 13.72
N ALA A 9 2.69 -20.39 13.83
CA ALA A 9 2.30 -19.16 13.16
C ALA A 9 2.27 -19.32 11.63
N ARG A 10 3.24 -20.04 11.05
CA ARG A 10 3.27 -20.34 9.61
C ARG A 10 2.11 -21.21 9.16
N GLN A 11 1.73 -22.20 9.96
CA GLN A 11 0.58 -23.06 9.68
C GLN A 11 -0.75 -22.30 9.81
N LEU A 12 -0.82 -21.35 10.74
CA LEU A 12 -2.00 -20.51 10.96
C LEU A 12 -2.19 -19.45 9.87
N LEU A 13 -1.10 -18.90 9.34
CA LEU A 13 -1.09 -17.75 8.45
C LEU A 13 -2.09 -17.83 7.28
N PRO A 14 -2.25 -18.95 6.54
CA PRO A 14 -3.22 -19.05 5.44
C PRO A 14 -4.67 -18.78 5.86
N ASP A 15 -5.02 -19.05 7.12
CA ASP A 15 -6.36 -18.85 7.67
C ASP A 15 -6.56 -17.43 8.25
N VAL A 16 -5.50 -16.63 8.36
CA VAL A 16 -5.57 -15.30 8.97
C VAL A 16 -6.26 -14.31 8.02
N THR A 17 -7.42 -13.83 8.46
CA THR A 17 -8.23 -12.82 7.79
C THR A 17 -7.94 -11.42 8.31
N ILE A 18 -8.38 -10.39 7.58
CA ILE A 18 -8.21 -8.99 7.98
C ILE A 18 -9.59 -8.37 8.18
N SER A 19 -9.84 -7.88 9.40
CA SER A 19 -11.07 -7.17 9.75
C SER A 19 -11.27 -5.93 8.86
N LYS A 20 -12.52 -5.46 8.74
CA LYS A 20 -12.84 -4.28 7.93
C LYS A 20 -12.17 -3.03 8.50
N GLU A 21 -12.11 -2.93 9.81
CA GLU A 21 -11.57 -1.82 10.59
C GLU A 21 -10.05 -1.72 10.42
N ALA A 22 -9.35 -2.86 10.48
CA ALA A 22 -7.90 -2.93 10.23
C ALA A 22 -7.56 -2.60 8.77
N ARG A 23 -8.31 -3.17 7.81
CA ARG A 23 -8.14 -2.85 6.39
C ARG A 23 -8.35 -1.36 6.11
N GLY A 24 -9.42 -0.79 6.65
CA GLY A 24 -9.72 0.63 6.50
C GLY A 24 -8.62 1.51 7.09
N LEU A 25 -8.09 1.17 8.27
CA LEU A 25 -6.98 1.91 8.87
C LEU A 25 -5.72 1.86 8.01
N GLY A 26 -5.32 0.67 7.56
CA GLY A 26 -4.10 0.50 6.75
C GLY A 26 -4.15 1.25 5.42
N LEU A 27 -5.30 1.21 4.73
CA LEU A 27 -5.48 1.96 3.46
C LEU A 27 -5.46 3.47 3.69
N ARG A 28 -6.11 3.98 4.75
CA ARG A 28 -6.09 5.41 5.08
C ARG A 28 -4.67 5.90 5.36
N LEU A 29 -3.89 5.15 6.14
CA LEU A 29 -2.49 5.52 6.43
C LEU A 29 -1.65 5.66 5.15
N ILE A 30 -1.77 4.70 4.23
CA ILE A 30 -1.02 4.72 2.97
C ILE A 30 -1.43 5.89 2.09
N GLN A 31 -2.75 6.17 2.02
CA GLN A 31 -3.29 7.29 1.26
C GLN A 31 -2.86 8.65 1.84
N GLU A 32 -2.95 8.83 3.16
CA GLU A 32 -2.55 10.07 3.85
C GLU A 32 -1.04 10.31 3.78
N MET A 33 -0.25 9.24 3.66
CA MET A 33 1.20 9.31 3.46
C MET A 33 1.60 9.50 1.98
N GLU A 34 0.66 9.59 1.05
CA GLU A 34 0.90 9.75 -0.39
C GLU A 34 1.88 8.70 -0.95
N ILE A 35 1.76 7.46 -0.51
CA ILE A 35 2.62 6.37 -0.97
C ILE A 35 2.02 5.76 -2.25
N ASP A 36 2.57 6.12 -3.40
CA ASP A 36 2.20 5.57 -4.71
C ASP A 36 2.78 4.17 -4.96
N SER A 37 2.45 3.20 -4.09
CA SER A 37 2.92 1.83 -4.26
C SER A 37 1.97 0.80 -3.66
N SER A 38 1.36 -0.03 -4.51
CA SER A 38 0.63 -1.23 -4.06
C SER A 38 1.52 -2.19 -3.26
N ARG A 39 2.85 -2.11 -3.41
CA ARG A 39 3.78 -2.89 -2.58
C ARG A 39 3.75 -2.46 -1.11
N ALA A 40 3.44 -1.20 -0.81
CA ALA A 40 3.29 -0.73 0.56
C ALA A 40 2.04 -1.34 1.21
N GLU A 41 0.91 -1.38 0.50
CA GLU A 41 -0.32 -2.04 0.96
C GLU A 41 -0.09 -3.52 1.25
N ILE A 42 0.47 -4.26 0.27
CA ILE A 42 0.75 -5.68 0.42
C ILE A 42 1.68 -5.93 1.62
N THR A 43 2.77 -5.16 1.73
CA THR A 43 3.73 -5.35 2.83
C THR A 43 3.09 -5.09 4.19
N LEU A 44 2.31 -4.02 4.32
CA LEU A 44 1.64 -3.67 5.57
C LEU A 44 0.67 -4.78 5.99
N PHE A 45 -0.17 -5.26 5.08
CA PHE A 45 -1.17 -6.27 5.40
C PHE A 45 -0.59 -7.67 5.61
N GLU A 46 0.44 -8.07 4.86
CA GLU A 46 1.14 -9.34 5.11
C GLU A 46 1.90 -9.32 6.44
N ALA A 47 2.53 -8.18 6.78
CA ALA A 47 3.17 -8.02 8.09
C ALA A 47 2.14 -8.09 9.24
N ALA A 48 0.98 -7.45 9.08
CA ALA A 48 -0.08 -7.48 10.09
C ALA A 48 -0.69 -8.89 10.24
N ARG A 49 -0.85 -9.65 9.14
CA ARG A 49 -1.26 -11.06 9.18
C ARG A 49 -0.23 -11.92 9.90
N ALA A 50 1.06 -11.72 9.63
CA ALA A 50 2.14 -12.42 10.34
C ALA A 50 2.17 -12.07 11.84
N HIS A 51 1.94 -10.81 12.20
CA HIS A 51 1.84 -10.36 13.59
C HIS A 51 0.65 -11.04 14.31
N ALA A 52 -0.54 -11.04 13.71
CA ALA A 52 -1.70 -11.74 14.26
C ALA A 52 -1.48 -13.26 14.38
N ALA A 53 -0.84 -13.88 13.38
CA ALA A 53 -0.51 -15.31 13.40
C ALA A 53 0.49 -15.67 14.51
N ALA A 54 1.49 -14.82 14.75
CA ALA A 54 2.45 -15.00 15.84
C ALA A 54 1.80 -14.89 17.22
N ASP A 55 0.71 -14.14 17.33
CA ASP A 55 -0.16 -14.04 18.52
C ASP A 55 -1.26 -15.13 18.57
N GLU A 56 -1.17 -16.17 17.74
CA GLU A 56 -2.14 -17.28 17.67
C GLU A 56 -3.58 -16.84 17.31
N ARG A 57 -3.75 -15.71 16.63
CA ARG A 57 -5.06 -15.18 16.18
C ARG A 57 -5.29 -15.43 14.69
N LYS A 58 -6.57 -15.64 14.32
CA LYS A 58 -7.04 -15.80 12.92
C LYS A 58 -7.61 -14.53 12.30
N GLU A 59 -7.56 -13.41 13.01
CA GLU A 59 -8.07 -12.12 12.54
C GLU A 59 -7.10 -10.99 12.92
N VAL A 60 -6.74 -10.18 11.92
CA VAL A 60 -5.98 -8.95 12.08
C VAL A 60 -6.90 -7.85 12.61
N LEU A 61 -6.48 -7.22 13.70
CA LEU A 61 -7.13 -6.07 14.33
C LEU A 61 -6.31 -4.80 14.10
N GLN A 62 -6.87 -3.64 14.46
CA GLN A 62 -6.19 -2.34 14.25
C GLN A 62 -4.82 -2.26 14.95
N GLN A 63 -4.69 -2.85 16.13
CA GLN A 63 -3.42 -2.91 16.87
C GLN A 63 -2.28 -3.59 16.08
N ASP A 64 -2.60 -4.57 15.22
CA ASP A 64 -1.61 -5.25 14.39
C ASP A 64 -1.08 -4.31 13.29
N ILE A 65 -1.96 -3.46 12.73
CA ILE A 65 -1.58 -2.44 11.77
C ILE A 65 -0.64 -1.43 12.43
N GLU A 66 -1.00 -0.95 13.63
CA GLU A 66 -0.18 0.00 14.40
C GLU A 66 1.20 -0.58 14.74
N ALA A 67 1.25 -1.85 15.15
CA ALA A 67 2.49 -2.54 15.50
C ALA A 67 3.48 -2.61 14.33
N VAL A 68 2.99 -2.84 13.10
CA VAL A 68 3.85 -3.08 11.94
C VAL A 68 3.98 -1.87 11.00
N ALA A 69 3.21 -0.80 11.19
CA ALA A 69 3.18 0.37 10.31
C ALA A 69 4.56 1.01 10.15
N MET A 70 5.27 1.28 11.26
CA MET A 70 6.59 1.93 11.19
C MET A 70 7.62 1.07 10.47
N LEU A 71 7.55 -0.26 10.63
CA LEU A 71 8.44 -1.19 9.94
C LEU A 71 8.11 -1.27 8.44
N SER A 72 6.82 -1.22 8.10
CA SER A 72 6.34 -1.44 6.73
C SER A 72 6.40 -0.19 5.85
N LEU A 73 6.24 1.01 6.43
CA LEU A 73 5.98 2.26 5.70
C LEU A 73 7.11 3.30 5.72
N ARG A 74 8.00 3.34 6.74
CA ARG A 74 8.97 4.45 6.98
C ARG A 74 9.88 4.82 5.79
N GLN A 75 10.05 3.93 4.82
CA GLN A 75 10.93 4.14 3.67
C GLN A 75 10.22 3.85 2.33
N ARG A 76 8.89 3.99 2.30
CA ARG A 76 8.09 3.70 1.11
C ARG A 76 7.76 4.91 0.26
N GLN A 77 7.93 6.13 0.78
CA GLN A 77 7.87 7.35 -0.02
C GLN A 77 9.14 7.49 -0.85
N SER A 78 9.01 7.96 -2.09
CA SER A 78 10.12 8.19 -3.00
C SER A 78 9.97 9.55 -3.66
N ALA A 79 10.85 10.48 -3.28
CA ALA A 79 10.91 11.81 -3.88
C ALA A 79 11.19 11.73 -5.39
N PHE A 80 12.01 10.76 -5.83
CA PHE A 80 12.28 10.51 -7.24
C PHE A 80 11.00 10.15 -8.01
N ILE A 81 10.19 9.22 -7.48
CA ILE A 81 8.94 8.81 -8.12
C ILE A 81 7.93 9.96 -8.15
N THR A 82 7.86 10.73 -7.06
CA THR A 82 6.99 11.90 -6.98
C THR A 82 7.35 12.92 -8.06
N GLN A 83 8.64 13.24 -8.20
CA GLN A 83 9.14 14.14 -9.24
C GLN A 83 8.86 13.60 -10.65
N PHE A 84 9.12 12.31 -10.88
CA PHE A 84 8.86 11.66 -12.16
C PHE A 84 7.37 11.76 -12.57
N PHE A 85 6.43 11.56 -11.64
CA PHE A 85 5.00 11.71 -11.93
C PHE A 85 4.60 13.16 -12.23
N GLN A 86 5.21 14.14 -11.56
CA GLN A 86 4.98 15.56 -11.85
C GLN A 86 5.46 15.93 -13.25
N GLU A 87 6.63 15.43 -13.66
CA GLU A 87 7.19 15.63 -15.00
C GLU A 87 6.29 15.00 -16.07
N GLN A 88 5.92 13.73 -15.91
CA GLN A 88 4.98 13.01 -16.79
C GLN A 88 3.66 13.78 -16.97
N LYS A 89 3.07 14.25 -15.85
CA LYS A 89 1.81 15.01 -15.91
C LYS A 89 1.95 16.30 -16.73
N SER A 90 3.08 17.00 -16.60
CA SER A 90 3.33 18.21 -17.38
C SER A 90 3.49 17.91 -18.88
N GLU A 91 4.14 16.80 -19.23
CA GLU A 91 4.26 16.34 -20.61
C GLU A 91 2.88 15.95 -21.19
N ASP A 92 2.08 15.22 -20.43
CA ASP A 92 0.71 14.82 -20.80
C ASP A 92 -0.18 16.04 -21.10
N GLU A 93 -0.11 17.09 -20.28
CA GLU A 93 -0.87 18.34 -20.49
C GLU A 93 -0.47 19.05 -21.80
N VAL A 94 0.82 19.04 -22.14
CA VAL A 94 1.33 19.58 -23.42
C VAL A 94 0.79 18.76 -24.58
N ILE A 95 0.90 17.43 -24.51
CA ILE A 95 0.38 16.51 -25.54
C ILE A 95 -1.11 16.74 -25.76
N GLN A 96 -1.92 16.77 -24.69
CA GLN A 96 -3.36 17.01 -24.77
C GLN A 96 -3.70 18.35 -25.41
N THR A 97 -2.98 19.41 -25.04
CA THR A 97 -3.17 20.74 -25.61
C THR A 97 -2.93 20.74 -27.12
N HIS A 98 -1.88 20.07 -27.59
CA HIS A 98 -1.58 19.96 -29.01
C HIS A 98 -2.62 19.13 -29.77
N LEU A 99 -3.07 18.00 -29.20
CA LEU A 99 -4.14 17.18 -29.79
C LEU A 99 -5.43 17.98 -29.98
N GLN A 100 -5.86 18.72 -28.94
CA GLN A 100 -7.06 19.57 -29.01
C GLN A 100 -6.96 20.66 -30.07
N LYS A 101 -5.77 21.27 -30.23
CA LYS A 101 -5.53 22.28 -31.28
C LYS A 101 -5.64 21.69 -32.69
N GLN A 102 -5.14 20.47 -32.91
CA GLN A 102 -5.22 19.82 -34.23
C GLN A 102 -6.65 19.40 -34.58
N GLN A 103 -7.41 18.88 -33.61
CA GLN A 103 -8.81 18.51 -33.81
C GLN A 103 -9.67 19.72 -34.24
N LYS A 104 -9.55 20.85 -33.52
CA LYS A 104 -10.27 22.09 -33.87
C LYS A 104 -9.93 22.64 -35.26
N LYS A 105 -8.74 22.35 -35.78
CA LYS A 105 -8.30 22.81 -37.10
C LYS A 105 -8.83 21.92 -38.23
N HIS A 106 -9.22 20.68 -37.93
CA HIS A 106 -9.77 19.75 -38.92
C HIS A 106 -11.30 19.87 -39.06
N ASP A 107 -11.97 20.39 -38.04
CA ASP A 107 -13.43 20.65 -38.01
C ASP A 107 -13.85 22.01 -38.60
N LEU A 108 -12.88 22.78 -39.13
CA LEU A 108 -13.04 24.09 -39.82
C LEU A 108 -12.69 23.95 -41.30
#